data_AF-A0A7S4IFV8-F1
#
_entry.id   AF-A0A7S4IFV8-F1
#
_cell.length_a   1.000
_cell.length_b   1.000
_cell.length_c   1.000
_cell.angle_alpha   90.00
_cell.angle_beta   90.00
_cell.angle_gamma   90.00
#
_symmetry.space_group_name_H-M   'P 1'
#
loop_
_entity.id
_entity.type
_entity.pdbx_description
1 polymer ?
#
loop_
_entity_poly.entity_id
_entity_poly.type
_entity_poly.pdbx_seq_one_letter_code
_entity_poly.pdbx_strand_id
1 'polypeptide(L)'
;LGTSAVYRLKFSHEGLSEKSRETLKELKELMDSGQSFATYRACLHDINPPCVPFLGTYLSDITFIEDGNPDFVQGLINYRKRELVYSVIREIQQYQQKSYSYEFVDGIAHYLTELPNNDEDVLY
;
A
#
# COMPACT_ATOMS: atom_id res chain seq x y z
N LEU A 1 12.07 -7.69 -0.93
CA LEU A 1 12.93 -7.42 -2.10
C LEU A 1 13.63 -6.06 -2.05
N GLY A 2 12.94 -5.00 -1.59
CA GLY A 2 13.55 -3.67 -1.40
C GLY A 2 14.31 -3.48 -0.08
N THR A 3 14.26 -4.45 0.84
CA THR A 3 15.04 -4.42 2.09
C THR A 3 16.53 -4.50 1.76
N SER A 4 17.38 -3.76 2.48
CA SER A 4 18.81 -3.71 2.16
C SER A 4 19.49 -5.08 2.33
N ALA A 5 18.98 -5.92 3.24
CA ALA A 5 19.43 -7.30 3.40
C ALA A 5 19.28 -8.19 2.16
N VAL A 6 18.25 -7.97 1.36
CA VAL A 6 18.04 -8.69 0.10
C VAL A 6 18.66 -7.95 -1.08
N TYR A 7 18.65 -6.61 -1.04
CA TYR A 7 19.21 -5.79 -2.11
C TYR A 7 20.71 -6.01 -2.31
N ARG A 8 21.47 -6.25 -1.22
CA ARG A 8 22.92 -6.46 -1.27
C ARG A 8 23.36 -7.78 -1.93
N LEU A 9 22.44 -8.72 -2.18
CA LEU A 9 22.74 -10.06 -2.71
C LEU A 9 23.02 -10.05 -4.22
N LYS A 10 24.11 -9.41 -4.65
CA LYS A 10 24.44 -9.17 -6.07
C LYS A 10 24.40 -10.45 -6.92
N PHE A 11 25.03 -11.52 -6.46
CA PHE A 11 25.07 -12.80 -7.19
C PHE A 11 23.68 -13.43 -7.39
N SER A 12 22.78 -13.30 -6.42
CA SER A 12 21.41 -13.78 -6.55
C SER A 12 20.62 -12.97 -7.57
N HIS A 13 20.83 -11.65 -7.62
CA HIS A 13 20.19 -10.78 -8.63
C HIS A 13 20.72 -11.04 -10.04
N GLU A 14 22.02 -11.33 -10.19
CA GLU A 14 22.63 -11.72 -11.46
C GLU A 14 22.03 -13.04 -12.00
N GLY A 15 21.72 -13.97 -11.11
CA GLY A 15 21.07 -15.24 -11.45
C GLY A 15 19.59 -15.14 -11.88
N LEU A 16 18.95 -13.98 -11.74
CA LEU A 16 17.55 -13.80 -12.18
C LEU A 16 17.45 -13.78 -13.70
N SER A 17 16.38 -14.37 -14.23
CA SER A 17 16.03 -14.25 -15.64
C SER A 17 15.72 -12.80 -16.02
N GLU A 18 15.96 -12.44 -17.27
CA GLU A 18 15.67 -11.08 -17.80
C GLU A 18 14.21 -10.68 -17.54
N LYS A 19 13.27 -11.59 -17.84
CA LYS A 19 11.83 -11.40 -17.55
C LYS A 19 11.56 -11.06 -16.08
N SER A 20 12.21 -11.76 -15.14
CA SER A 20 12.00 -11.50 -13.70
C SER A 20 12.54 -10.14 -13.27
N ARG A 21 13.66 -9.71 -13.87
CA ARG A 21 14.25 -8.38 -13.59
C ARG A 21 13.36 -7.27 -14.13
N GLU A 22 12.78 -7.46 -15.32
CA GLU A 22 11.83 -6.52 -15.93
C GLU A 22 10.56 -6.40 -15.08
N THR A 23 9.93 -7.51 -14.70
CA THR A 23 8.77 -7.49 -13.81
C THR A 23 9.09 -6.82 -12.46
N LEU A 24 10.25 -7.09 -11.88
CA LEU A 24 10.67 -6.42 -10.63
C LEU A 24 10.84 -4.90 -10.82
N LYS A 25 11.35 -4.47 -11.98
CA LYS A 25 11.49 -3.05 -12.31
C LYS A 25 10.12 -2.38 -12.44
N GLU A 26 9.20 -2.97 -13.19
CA GLU A 26 7.83 -2.47 -13.36
C GLU A 26 7.10 -2.34 -12.01
N LEU A 27 7.22 -3.36 -11.14
CA LEU A 27 6.62 -3.33 -9.80
C LEU A 27 7.20 -2.21 -8.92
N LYS A 28 8.51 -1.92 -9.04
CA LYS A 28 9.15 -0.81 -8.32
C LYS A 28 8.68 0.55 -8.84
N GLU A 29 8.56 0.70 -10.15
CA GLU A 29 8.07 1.94 -10.78
C GLU A 29 6.60 2.20 -10.44
N LEU A 30 5.77 1.15 -10.40
CA LEU A 30 4.38 1.24 -9.95
C LEU A 30 4.29 1.73 -8.50
N MET A 31 5.11 1.17 -7.61
CA MET A 31 5.14 1.49 -6.17
C MET A 31 6.08 2.64 -5.81
N ASP A 32 6.49 3.45 -6.78
CA ASP A 32 7.35 4.60 -6.53
C ASP A 32 6.69 5.56 -5.55
N SER A 33 7.40 5.92 -4.48
CA SER A 33 6.88 6.85 -3.45
C SER A 33 6.92 8.32 -3.90
N GLY A 34 7.50 8.61 -5.07
CA GLY A 34 7.53 9.94 -5.65
C GLY A 34 6.12 10.54 -5.80
N GLN A 35 6.01 11.84 -5.54
CA GLN A 35 4.74 12.59 -5.62
C GLN A 35 3.59 11.93 -4.84
N SER A 36 3.87 11.39 -3.64
CA SER A 36 2.89 10.68 -2.80
C SER A 36 2.27 9.48 -3.51
N PHE A 37 3.08 8.65 -4.16
CA PHE A 37 2.61 7.45 -4.87
C PHE A 37 1.69 7.77 -6.06
N ALA A 38 2.00 8.80 -6.85
CA ALA A 38 1.13 9.26 -7.94
C ALA A 38 0.79 8.17 -8.97
N THR A 39 1.80 7.40 -9.43
CA THR A 39 1.62 6.31 -10.39
C THR A 39 0.71 5.21 -9.83
N TYR A 40 0.97 4.79 -8.58
CA TYR A 40 0.16 3.82 -7.86
C TYR A 40 -1.29 4.29 -7.71
N ARG A 41 -1.51 5.54 -7.28
CA ARG A 41 -2.85 6.13 -7.08
C ARG A 41 -3.64 6.19 -8.39
N ALA A 42 -3.00 6.59 -9.49
CA ALA A 42 -3.63 6.61 -10.80
C ALA A 42 -4.09 5.20 -11.22
N CYS A 43 -3.21 4.20 -11.07
CA CYS A 43 -3.56 2.81 -11.35
C CYS A 43 -4.72 2.32 -10.45
N LEU A 44 -4.69 2.63 -9.15
CA LEU A 44 -5.73 2.25 -8.21
C LEU A 44 -7.10 2.83 -8.59
N HIS A 45 -7.15 4.09 -9.04
CA HIS A 45 -8.38 4.76 -9.45
C HIS A 45 -9.03 4.10 -10.68
N ASP A 46 -8.24 3.48 -11.56
CA ASP A 46 -8.73 2.80 -12.76
C ASP A 46 -9.17 1.34 -12.48
N ILE A 47 -8.93 0.82 -11.28
CA ILE A 47 -9.27 -0.56 -10.90
C ILE A 47 -10.70 -0.67 -10.39
N ASN A 48 -11.46 -1.60 -10.99
CA ASN A 48 -12.74 -2.03 -10.45
C ASN A 48 -12.53 -3.07 -9.32
N PRO A 49 -13.25 -2.99 -8.18
CA PRO A 49 -13.17 -3.99 -7.11
C PRO A 49 -13.42 -5.43 -7.62
N PRO A 50 -12.85 -6.47 -6.96
CA PRO A 50 -12.17 -6.45 -5.66
C PRO A 50 -10.69 -6.00 -5.76
N CYS A 51 -10.26 -5.14 -4.83
CA CYS A 51 -8.88 -4.66 -4.73
C CYS A 51 -8.52 -4.46 -3.25
N VAL A 52 -7.27 -4.73 -2.87
CA VAL A 52 -6.73 -4.35 -1.55
C VAL A 52 -5.71 -3.25 -1.77
N PRO A 53 -6.04 -1.99 -1.46
CA PRO A 53 -5.10 -0.90 -1.62
C PRO A 53 -4.05 -0.87 -0.50
N PHE A 54 -2.94 -0.18 -0.76
CA PHE A 54 -1.91 0.11 0.22
C PHE A 54 -2.42 1.18 1.18
N LEU A 55 -2.80 0.76 2.39
CA LEU A 55 -3.44 1.64 3.37
C LEU A 55 -2.56 2.84 3.77
N GLY A 56 -1.23 2.72 3.65
CA GLY A 56 -0.29 3.78 4.00
C GLY A 56 -0.56 5.11 3.28
N THR A 57 -0.95 5.10 2.00
CA THR A 57 -1.25 6.34 1.26
C THR A 57 -2.42 7.09 1.85
N TYR A 58 -3.50 6.38 2.20
CA TYR A 58 -4.69 6.98 2.78
C TYR A 58 -4.47 7.45 4.22
N LEU A 59 -3.69 6.71 5.02
CA LEU A 59 -3.30 7.14 6.35
C LEU A 59 -2.47 8.42 6.29
N SER A 60 -1.52 8.51 5.36
CA SER A 60 -0.77 9.75 5.12
C SER A 60 -1.70 10.90 4.74
N ASP A 61 -2.67 10.69 3.85
CA ASP A 61 -3.62 11.75 3.46
C ASP A 61 -4.45 12.24 4.65
N ILE A 62 -4.97 11.32 5.48
CA ILE A 62 -5.69 11.67 6.70
C ILE A 62 -4.79 12.48 7.63
N THR A 63 -3.55 12.06 7.86
CA THR A 63 -2.59 12.81 8.68
C THR A 63 -2.33 14.20 8.11
N PHE A 64 -2.11 14.34 6.79
CA PHE A 64 -1.92 15.64 6.15
C PHE A 64 -3.14 16.55 6.29
N ILE A 65 -4.35 16.01 6.18
CA ILE A 65 -5.59 16.78 6.39
C ILE A 65 -5.73 17.21 7.84
N GLU A 66 -5.46 16.30 8.79
CA GLU A 66 -5.57 16.53 10.22
C GLU A 66 -4.58 17.59 10.72
N ASP A 67 -3.31 17.50 10.30
CA ASP A 67 -2.25 18.44 10.69
C ASP A 67 -2.33 19.76 9.93
N GLY A 68 -2.79 19.74 8.68
CA GLY A 68 -2.85 20.92 7.81
C GLY A 68 -4.07 21.82 8.03
N ASN A 69 -5.12 21.31 8.69
CA ASN A 69 -6.39 22.03 8.87
C ASN A 69 -6.82 22.05 10.34
N PRO A 70 -7.16 23.21 10.92
CA PRO A 70 -7.66 23.29 12.29
C PRO A 70 -9.06 22.68 12.39
N ASP A 71 -9.36 22.07 13.54
CA ASP A 71 -10.69 21.51 13.82
C ASP A 71 -11.80 22.57 13.90
N PHE A 72 -11.43 23.79 14.29
CA PHE A 72 -12.34 24.91 14.46
C PHE A 72 -11.82 26.15 13.74
N VAL A 73 -12.73 26.90 13.13
CA VAL A 73 -12.47 28.21 12.52
C VAL A 73 -13.46 29.19 13.13
N GLN A 74 -12.96 30.24 13.77
CA GLN A 74 -13.78 31.25 14.47
C GLN A 74 -14.75 30.64 15.50
N GLY A 75 -14.30 29.59 16.21
CA GLY A 75 -15.09 28.90 17.24
C GLY A 75 -16.15 27.95 16.70
N LEU A 76 -16.30 27.81 15.38
CA LEU A 76 -17.21 26.87 14.74
C LEU A 76 -16.44 25.68 14.17
N ILE A 77 -17.09 24.52 14.08
CA ILE A 77 -16.49 23.32 13.49
C ILE A 77 -16.08 23.61 12.05
N ASN A 78 -14.84 23.26 11.70
CA ASN A 78 -14.37 23.30 10.33
C ASN A 78 -14.98 22.16 9.51
N TYR A 79 -16.16 22.40 8.96
CA TYR A 79 -16.89 21.40 8.16
C TYR A 79 -16.07 20.92 6.94
N ARG A 80 -15.29 21.82 6.34
CA ARG A 80 -14.44 21.49 5.19
C ARG A 80 -13.38 20.45 5.53
N LYS A 81 -12.78 20.54 6.73
CA LYS A 81 -11.86 19.49 7.22
C LYS A 81 -12.56 18.14 7.31
N ARG A 82 -13.77 18.10 7.88
CA ARG A 82 -14.56 16.86 8.02
C ARG A 82 -14.95 16.25 6.68
N GLU A 83 -15.29 17.09 5.71
CA GLU A 83 -15.59 16.65 4.34
C GLU A 83 -14.38 16.01 3.66
N LEU A 84 -13.17 16.59 3.81
CA LEU A 84 -11.94 16.01 3.26
C LEU A 84 -11.59 14.65 3.88
N VAL A 85 -11.71 14.51 5.20
CA VAL A 85 -11.50 13.20 5.86
C VAL A 85 -12.53 12.18 5.39
N TYR A 86 -13.79 12.59 5.27
CA TYR A 86 -14.86 11.74 4.78
C TYR A 86 -14.61 11.26 3.34
N SER A 87 -14.12 12.11 2.44
CA SER A 87 -13.86 11.70 1.06
C SER A 87 -12.80 10.59 0.99
N VAL A 88 -11.75 10.68 1.81
CA VAL A 88 -10.72 9.64 1.92
C VAL A 88 -11.31 8.33 2.44
N ILE A 89 -12.09 8.38 3.54
CA ILE A 89 -12.73 7.19 4.12
C ILE A 89 -13.68 6.53 3.11
N ARG A 90 -14.49 7.33 2.42
CA ARG A 90 -15.46 6.85 1.43
C ARG A 90 -14.76 6.13 0.28
N GLU A 91 -13.60 6.60 -0.16
CA GLU A 91 -12.81 5.94 -1.18
C GLU A 91 -12.32 4.57 -0.71
N ILE A 92 -11.78 4.45 0.50
CA ILE A 92 -11.36 3.14 1.05
C ILE A 92 -12.53 2.16 1.13
N GLN A 93 -13.70 2.65 1.59
CA GLN A 93 -14.90 1.83 1.74
C GLN A 93 -15.36 1.21 0.40
N GLN A 94 -15.13 1.87 -0.74
CA GLN A 94 -15.53 1.32 -2.04
C GLN A 94 -14.80 0.01 -2.36
N TYR A 95 -13.55 -0.14 -1.93
CA TYR A 95 -12.74 -1.34 -2.14
C TYR A 95 -13.09 -2.47 -1.17
N GLN A 96 -13.79 -2.17 -0.07
CA GLN A 96 -14.24 -3.15 0.92
C GLN A 96 -15.60 -3.78 0.59
N GLN A 97 -16.34 -3.23 -0.38
CA GLN A 97 -17.70 -3.68 -0.71
C GLN A 97 -17.74 -5.02 -1.46
N LYS A 98 -16.68 -5.38 -2.17
CA LYS A 98 -16.64 -6.58 -3.01
C LYS A 98 -15.52 -7.51 -2.55
N SER A 99 -15.90 -8.71 -2.14
CA SER A 99 -14.96 -9.77 -1.77
C SER A 99 -14.32 -10.42 -3.00
N TYR A 100 -13.13 -11.00 -2.81
CA TYR A 100 -12.53 -11.87 -3.81
C TYR A 100 -13.30 -13.19 -3.94
N SER A 101 -13.38 -13.71 -5.16
CA SER A 101 -13.99 -15.00 -5.46
C SER A 101 -12.95 -16.13 -5.41
N TYR A 102 -12.19 -16.21 -4.32
CA TYR A 102 -11.22 -17.29 -4.08
C TYR A 102 -11.77 -18.31 -3.09
N GLU A 103 -11.50 -19.58 -3.32
CA GLU A 103 -11.79 -20.64 -2.35
C GLU A 103 -10.73 -20.67 -1.26
N PHE A 104 -11.17 -20.86 -0.03
CA PHE A 104 -10.26 -21.01 1.10
C PHE A 104 -9.60 -22.39 1.06
N VAL A 105 -8.27 -22.40 1.06
CA VAL A 105 -7.48 -23.63 1.09
C VAL A 105 -6.71 -23.68 2.40
N ASP A 106 -7.17 -24.54 3.31
CA ASP A 106 -6.65 -24.65 4.68
C ASP A 106 -5.13 -24.84 4.73
N GLY A 107 -4.59 -25.75 3.92
CA GLY A 107 -3.14 -26.01 3.88
C GLY A 107 -2.31 -24.80 3.43
N ILE A 108 -2.84 -23.97 2.51
CA ILE A 108 -2.15 -22.74 2.08
C ILE A 108 -2.26 -21.68 3.17
N ALA A 109 -3.43 -21.52 3.77
CA ALA A 109 -3.64 -20.57 4.86
C ALA A 109 -2.72 -20.89 6.05
N HIS A 110 -2.69 -22.14 6.49
CA HIS A 110 -1.82 -22.61 7.56
C HIS A 110 -0.34 -22.36 7.23
N TYR A 111 0.10 -22.71 6.01
CA TYR A 111 1.47 -22.44 5.61
C TYR A 111 1.83 -20.95 5.67
N LEU A 112 0.95 -20.07 5.18
CA LEU A 112 1.20 -18.62 5.18
C LEU A 112 1.22 -18.02 6.59
N THR A 113 0.45 -18.57 7.53
CA THR A 113 0.43 -18.07 8.92
C THR A 113 1.60 -18.55 9.77
N GLU A 114 2.24 -19.67 9.39
CA GLU A 114 3.37 -20.25 10.12
C GLU A 114 4.75 -19.83 9.56
N LEU A 115 4.79 -18.90 8.60
CA LEU A 115 6.06 -18.41 8.06
C LEU A 115 6.90 -17.72 9.16
N PRO A 116 8.22 -17.98 9.22
CA PRO A 116 9.08 -17.35 10.22
C PRO A 116 9.11 -15.84 10.02
N ASN A 117 8.85 -15.10 11.10
CA ASN A 117 8.95 -13.66 11.14
C ASN A 117 10.21 -13.26 11.91
N ASN A 118 11.29 -13.03 11.17
CA ASN A 118 12.58 -12.65 11.74
C ASN A 118 12.71 -11.14 11.81
N ASP A 119 13.19 -10.63 12.94
CA ASP A 119 13.48 -9.21 13.11
C ASP A 119 14.61 -8.75 12.17
N GLU A 120 14.65 -7.44 11.89
CA GLU A 120 15.64 -6.86 10.98
C GLU A 120 17.08 -7.15 11.45
N ASP A 121 17.34 -7.13 12.75
CA ASP A 121 18.66 -7.46 13.35
C ASP A 121 19.12 -8.89 13.02
N VAL A 122 18.19 -9.83 12.83
CA VAL A 122 18.51 -11.23 12.47
C VAL A 122 18.79 -11.35 10.96
N LEU A 123 18.25 -10.43 10.15
CA LEU A 123 18.40 -10.42 8.69
C LEU A 123 19.68 -9.69 8.22
N TYR A 124 20.34 -8.91 9.09
CA TYR A 124 21.60 -8.21 8.79
C TYR A 124 22.83 -8.98 9.23
#